data_AF-A0A967LNP5-F1
#
_entry.id   AF-A0A967LNP5-F1
#
_cell.length_a   1.000
_cell.length_b   1.000
_cell.length_c   1.000
_cell.angle_alpha   90.00
_cell.angle_beta   90.00
_cell.angle_gamma   90.00
#
_symmetry.space_group_name_H-M   'P 1'
#
loop_
_entity.id
_entity.type
_entity.pdbx_description
1 polymer ?
#
loop_
_entity_poly.entity_id
_entity_poly.type
_entity_poly.pdbx_seq_one_letter_code
_entity_poly.pdbx_strand_id
1 'polypeptide(L)'
;ESSIWIMNADGSRNRFLVDGSGPVWSPDGTRIAYTARGEPEGTQIFVRWMDDEGATSQITRLTSSPGGIRWSPDGEHLSFTMNVEAEPEFTVNPPGRPDGAD
;
A
#
# COMPACT_ATOMS: atom_id res chain seq x y z
N GLU A 1 -3.28 -6.56 14.14
CA GLU A 1 -3.49 -6.73 12.69
C GLU A 1 -4.81 -6.08 12.31
N SER A 2 -4.97 -5.73 11.04
CA SER A 2 -6.18 -5.10 10.50
C SER A 2 -6.86 -6.05 9.54
N SER A 3 -8.17 -5.98 9.43
CA SER A 3 -8.96 -6.78 8.50
C SER A 3 -9.97 -5.92 7.75
N ILE A 4 -10.28 -6.31 6.53
CA ILE A 4 -11.25 -5.66 5.67
C ILE A 4 -12.55 -6.48 5.71
N TRP A 5 -13.64 -5.79 5.97
CA TRP A 5 -15.00 -6.33 6.00
C TRP A 5 -15.86 -5.60 4.97
N ILE A 6 -16.88 -6.28 4.46
CA ILE A 6 -17.83 -5.73 3.50
C ILE A 6 -19.26 -5.95 3.98
N MET A 7 -20.12 -4.97 3.73
CA MET A 7 -21.54 -4.99 4.05
C MET A 7 -22.32 -4.19 2.99
N ASN A 8 -23.61 -4.46 2.87
CA ASN A 8 -24.51 -3.64 2.08
C ASN A 8 -24.68 -2.26 2.72
N ALA A 9 -25.06 -1.25 1.92
CA ALA A 9 -25.28 0.12 2.38
C ALA A 9 -26.41 0.23 3.43
N ASP A 10 -27.34 -0.71 3.44
CA ASP A 10 -28.44 -0.78 4.41
C ASP A 10 -28.05 -1.43 5.75
N GLY A 11 -26.80 -1.86 5.92
CA GLY A 11 -26.35 -2.53 7.12
C GLY A 11 -26.28 -4.06 7.01
N SER A 12 -26.93 -4.65 6.02
CA SER A 12 -27.07 -6.10 5.88
C SER A 12 -25.83 -6.76 5.26
N ARG A 13 -25.79 -8.11 5.29
CA ARG A 13 -24.73 -8.92 4.67
C ARG A 13 -23.30 -8.56 5.10
N ASN A 14 -23.12 -8.18 6.35
CA ASN A 14 -21.79 -7.97 6.92
C ASN A 14 -20.99 -9.30 6.92
N ARG A 15 -19.85 -9.32 6.25
CA ARG A 15 -18.95 -10.48 6.19
C ARG A 15 -17.49 -10.07 6.09
N PHE A 16 -16.63 -10.93 6.60
CA PHE A 16 -15.19 -10.83 6.42
C PHE A 16 -14.85 -10.93 4.94
N LEU A 17 -13.88 -10.13 4.49
CA LEU A 17 -13.39 -10.15 3.12
C LEU A 17 -11.96 -10.66 3.03
N VAL A 18 -11.02 -9.99 3.69
CA VAL A 18 -9.60 -10.34 3.67
C VAL A 18 -8.84 -9.64 4.80
N ASP A 19 -7.74 -10.22 5.27
CA ASP A 19 -6.80 -9.52 6.16
C ASP A 19 -5.96 -8.51 5.37
N GLY A 20 -5.86 -7.29 5.89
CA GLY A 20 -5.28 -6.17 5.17
C GLY A 20 -5.77 -4.80 5.62
N SER A 21 -5.35 -3.77 4.92
CA SER A 21 -5.64 -2.36 5.24
C SER A 21 -5.78 -1.50 3.99
N GLY A 22 -6.39 -0.33 4.15
CA GLY A 22 -6.50 0.69 3.09
C GLY A 22 -7.18 0.21 1.81
N PRO A 23 -8.36 -0.44 1.87
CA PRO A 23 -9.04 -0.90 0.67
C PRO A 23 -9.45 0.27 -0.22
N VAL A 24 -9.25 0.11 -1.53
CA VAL A 24 -9.76 1.00 -2.57
C VAL A 24 -10.41 0.19 -3.68
N TRP A 25 -11.67 0.50 -3.97
CA TRP A 25 -12.42 -0.10 -5.05
C TRP A 25 -11.90 0.36 -6.41
N SER A 26 -11.85 -0.56 -7.38
CA SER A 26 -11.72 -0.19 -8.78
C SER A 26 -12.96 0.60 -9.24
N PRO A 27 -12.85 1.48 -10.26
CA PRO A 27 -13.96 2.31 -10.69
C PRO A 27 -15.19 1.52 -11.18
N ASP A 28 -14.96 0.33 -11.72
CA ASP A 28 -15.99 -0.60 -12.19
C ASP A 28 -16.60 -1.46 -11.05
N GLY A 29 -16.08 -1.37 -9.83
CA GLY A 29 -16.54 -2.14 -8.67
C GLY A 29 -16.23 -3.64 -8.74
N THR A 30 -15.39 -4.10 -9.67
CA THR A 30 -15.08 -5.54 -9.82
C THR A 30 -13.91 -6.00 -8.97
N ARG A 31 -13.07 -5.07 -8.49
CA ARG A 31 -11.83 -5.36 -7.77
C ARG A 31 -11.64 -4.43 -6.57
N ILE A 32 -10.87 -4.90 -5.60
CA ILE A 32 -10.36 -4.09 -4.48
C ILE A 32 -8.85 -4.21 -4.44
N ALA A 33 -8.16 -3.07 -4.47
CA ALA A 33 -6.74 -3.02 -4.12
C ALA A 33 -6.59 -2.68 -2.63
N TYR A 34 -5.61 -3.28 -1.97
CA TYR A 34 -5.37 -3.08 -0.55
C TYR A 34 -3.91 -3.42 -0.20
N THR A 35 -3.47 -3.03 0.98
CA THR A 35 -2.15 -3.39 1.51
C THR A 35 -2.25 -4.54 2.50
N ALA A 36 -1.36 -5.52 2.39
CA ALA A 36 -1.22 -6.62 3.36
C ALA A 36 0.24 -7.07 3.44
N ARG A 37 0.56 -7.92 4.43
CA ARG A 37 1.88 -8.54 4.51
C ARG A 37 2.05 -9.50 3.34
N GLY A 38 3.19 -9.44 2.65
CA GLY A 38 3.43 -10.24 1.46
C GLY A 38 4.90 -10.60 1.28
N GLU A 39 5.17 -11.32 0.19
CA GLU A 39 6.51 -11.76 -0.19
C GLU A 39 7.28 -10.65 -0.93
N PRO A 40 8.62 -10.60 -0.89
CA PRO A 40 9.50 -11.42 -0.05
C PRO A 40 9.41 -11.05 1.44
N GLU A 41 9.01 -9.82 1.75
CA GLU A 41 8.71 -9.38 3.11
C GLU A 41 7.93 -8.06 3.11
N GLY A 42 7.47 -7.66 4.30
CA GLY A 42 6.86 -6.35 4.53
C GLY A 42 5.46 -6.18 3.94
N THR A 43 5.04 -4.92 3.83
CA THR A 43 3.73 -4.54 3.29
C THR A 43 3.79 -4.45 1.77
N GLN A 44 2.88 -5.15 1.10
CA GLN A 44 2.75 -5.18 -0.36
C GLN A 44 1.33 -4.79 -0.79
N ILE A 45 1.17 -4.45 -2.07
CA ILE A 45 -0.15 -4.21 -2.67
C ILE A 45 -0.70 -5.54 -3.19
N PHE A 46 -1.94 -5.82 -2.83
CA PHE A 46 -2.73 -6.93 -3.31
C PHE A 46 -3.96 -6.42 -4.04
N VAL A 47 -4.45 -7.23 -4.98
CA VAL A 47 -5.75 -7.03 -5.64
C VAL A 47 -6.59 -8.27 -5.39
N ARG A 48 -7.83 -8.06 -4.95
CA ARG A 48 -8.86 -9.09 -4.81
C ARG A 48 -9.96 -8.84 -5.83
N TRP A 49 -10.35 -9.90 -6.53
CA TRP A 49 -11.52 -9.91 -7.42
C TRP A 49 -12.78 -10.16 -6.60
N MET A 50 -13.88 -9.52 -7.01
CA MET A 50 -15.17 -9.57 -6.33
C MET A 50 -16.19 -10.46 -7.04
N ASP A 51 -15.69 -11.36 -7.89
CA ASP A 51 -16.42 -12.49 -8.43
C ASP A 51 -16.64 -13.59 -7.38
N ASP A 52 -17.28 -14.68 -7.79
CA ASP A 52 -17.63 -15.79 -6.89
C ASP A 52 -16.38 -16.53 -6.39
N GLU A 53 -15.31 -16.57 -7.19
CA GLU A 53 -14.02 -17.16 -6.83
C GLU A 53 -13.29 -16.35 -5.76
N GLY A 54 -13.43 -15.01 -5.79
CA GLY A 54 -12.81 -14.14 -4.79
C GLY A 54 -11.28 -14.19 -4.83
N ALA A 55 -10.71 -14.43 -6.02
CA ALA A 55 -9.28 -14.62 -6.19
C ALA A 55 -8.49 -13.41 -5.68
N THR A 56 -7.28 -13.65 -5.16
CA THR A 56 -6.41 -12.61 -4.60
C THR A 56 -5.00 -12.79 -5.13
N SER A 57 -4.38 -11.68 -5.55
CA SER A 57 -3.03 -11.67 -6.11
C SER A 57 -2.20 -10.55 -5.51
N GLN A 58 -0.96 -10.88 -5.13
CA GLN A 58 0.06 -9.87 -4.84
C GLN A 58 0.56 -9.27 -6.15
N ILE A 59 0.52 -7.95 -6.29
CA ILE A 59 0.90 -7.27 -7.54
C ILE A 59 2.22 -6.51 -7.45
N THR A 60 2.83 -6.45 -6.26
CA THR A 60 4.12 -5.78 -6.05
C THR A 60 5.12 -6.66 -5.30
N ARG A 61 6.42 -6.33 -5.40
CA ARG A 61 7.51 -6.86 -4.57
C ARG A 61 8.43 -5.70 -4.17
N LEU A 62 7.92 -4.83 -3.31
CA LEU A 62 8.57 -3.56 -2.94
C LEU A 62 9.50 -3.74 -1.75
N THR A 63 10.54 -2.92 -1.71
CA THR A 63 11.54 -2.86 -0.61
C THR A 63 11.09 -1.95 0.54
N SER A 64 10.02 -1.19 0.36
CA SER A 64 9.47 -0.27 1.35
C SER A 64 7.94 -0.29 1.30
N SER A 65 7.31 0.09 2.40
CA SER A 65 5.84 0.03 2.50
C SER A 65 5.20 1.05 1.54
N PRO A 66 4.31 0.61 0.62
CA PRO A 66 3.57 1.51 -0.24
C PRO A 66 2.43 2.18 0.51
N GLY A 67 1.99 3.32 0.00
CA GLY A 67 0.81 4.03 0.46
C GLY A 67 0.13 4.79 -0.67
N GLY A 68 -0.98 5.48 -0.36
CA GLY A 68 -1.65 6.38 -1.29
C GLY A 68 -2.23 5.69 -2.53
N ILE A 69 -2.63 4.42 -2.42
CA ILE A 69 -3.11 3.61 -3.55
C ILE A 69 -4.33 4.28 -4.20
N ARG A 70 -4.31 4.42 -5.53
CA ARG A 70 -5.42 4.91 -6.35
C ARG A 70 -5.48 4.17 -7.69
N TRP A 71 -6.69 3.82 -8.10
CA TRP A 71 -6.96 3.34 -9.45
C TRP A 71 -6.97 4.49 -10.45
N SER A 72 -6.46 4.23 -11.66
CA SER A 72 -6.75 5.07 -12.81
C SER A 72 -8.26 5.07 -13.12
N PRO A 73 -8.80 6.11 -13.77
CA PRO A 73 -10.24 6.17 -14.09
C PRO A 73 -10.75 5.03 -14.96
N ASP A 74 -9.89 4.47 -15.82
CA ASP A 74 -10.18 3.28 -16.65
C ASP A 74 -10.02 1.95 -15.89
N GLY A 75 -9.47 1.95 -14.68
CA GLY A 75 -9.24 0.76 -13.87
C GLY A 75 -8.11 -0.16 -14.37
N GLU A 76 -7.29 0.27 -15.33
CA GLU A 76 -6.19 -0.53 -15.87
C GLU A 76 -4.89 -0.40 -15.06
N HIS A 77 -4.73 0.71 -14.33
CA HIS A 77 -3.51 1.03 -13.60
C HIS A 77 -3.78 1.39 -12.14
N LEU A 78 -2.74 1.25 -11.33
CA LEU A 78 -2.68 1.71 -9.96
C LEU A 78 -1.50 2.67 -9.80
N SER A 79 -1.74 3.82 -9.20
CA SER A 79 -0.68 4.67 -8.66
C SER A 79 -0.52 4.43 -7.17
N PHE A 80 0.72 4.57 -6.70
CA PHE A 80 1.08 4.47 -5.29
C PHE A 80 2.35 5.28 -5.04
N THR A 81 2.61 5.60 -3.78
CA THR A 81 3.85 6.23 -3.33
C THR A 81 4.61 5.28 -2.42
N MET A 82 5.93 5.27 -2.52
CA MET A 82 6.80 4.62 -1.54
C MET A 82 8.04 5.48 -1.32
N ASN A 83 8.63 5.37 -0.14
CA ASN A 83 9.98 5.86 0.06
C ASN A 83 10.95 4.96 -0.73
N VAL A 84 11.97 5.58 -1.31
CA VAL A 84 13.11 4.89 -1.91
C VAL A 84 14.35 5.33 -1.16
N GLU A 85 15.32 4.43 -1.03
CA GLU A 85 16.62 4.81 -0.52
C GLU A 85 17.24 5.84 -1.47
N ALA A 86 17.68 6.96 -0.90
CA ALA A 86 18.36 8.02 -1.63
C ALA A 86 19.72 8.23 -0.97
N GLU A 87 20.79 8.27 -1.77
CA GLU A 87 22.07 8.71 -1.27
C GLU A 87 21.97 10.20 -0.87
N PRO A 88 22.54 10.61 0.26
CA PRO A 88 22.49 12.00 0.67
C PRO A 88 23.23 12.87 -0.36
N GLU A 89 22.50 13.76 -1.03
CA GLU A 89 23.09 14.67 -2.04
C GLU A 89 24.02 15.73 -1.44
N PHE A 90 23.99 15.93 -0.12
CA PHE A 90 24.82 16.92 0.56
C PHE A 90 25.28 16.41 1.92
N THR A 91 26.59 16.16 2.02
CA THR A 91 27.27 15.95 3.30
C THR A 91 27.78 17.29 3.78
N VAL A 92 27.18 17.85 4.84
CA VAL A 92 27.82 18.94 5.58
C VAL A 92 29.04 18.35 6.27
N ASN A 93 30.25 18.75 5.86
CA ASN A 93 31.41 18.65 6.73
C ASN A 93 31.39 19.88 7.63
N PRO A 94 30.94 19.76 8.89
CA PRO A 94 31.05 20.88 9.82
C PRO A 94 32.53 21.27 9.90
N PRO A 95 32.86 22.58 9.93
CA PRO A 95 34.22 22.98 10.22
C PRO A 95 34.65 22.34 11.54
N GLY A 96 35.89 21.86 11.60
CA GLY A 96 36.47 21.35 12.83
C GLY A 96 36.34 22.40 13.95
N ARG A 97 36.37 21.94 15.20
CA ARG A 97 36.34 22.83 16.37
C ARG A 97 37.35 23.98 16.15
N PRO A 98 36.92 25.25 16.22
CA PRO A 98 37.85 26.38 16.12
C PRO A 98 38.94 26.27 17.18
N ASP A 99 40.16 26.67 16.82
CA ASP A 99 41.27 26.73 17.77
C ASP A 99 40.88 27.61 18.99
N GLY A 100 40.93 27.04 20.19
CA GLY A 100 40.69 27.76 21.46
C GLY A 100 39.29 27.68 22.07
N ALA A 101 38.40 26.80 21.61
CA ALA A 101 37.13 26.54 22.30
C ALA A 101 37.31 25.50 23.43
N ASP A 102 36.97 25.86 24.68
CA ASP A 102 36.80 24.93 25.83
C ASP A 102 35.49 24.12 25.73
#